data_AF-A0A1F3BPX6-F1
#
_entry.id   AF-A0A1F3BPX6-F1
#
_cell.length_a   1.000
_cell.length_b   1.000
_cell.length_c   1.000
_cell.angle_alpha   90.00
_cell.angle_beta   90.00
_cell.angle_gamma   90.00
#
_symmetry.space_group_name_H-M   'P 1'
#
loop_
_entity.id
_entity.type
_entity.pdbx_description
1 polymer ?
#
loop_
_entity_poly.entity_id
_entity_poly.type
_entity_poly.pdbx_seq_one_letter_code
_entity_poly.pdbx_strand_id
1 'polypeptide(L)'
;MRTSALLLSAVVLLAGCGSDSSKSSSSPATCTCPGGSCNADGVCVIDDSDGGTAPVCDASAKPVGTSALLERVQKLGTFKVGETVAFDVPANTASVTIVEQAISAPDYVVLASGQTFKVDNTAVPLMVKDPDGNVVYDDNQQIPDDLSSLLAYYGGASPSTGTFTIPNTTAGLAMVGPSGLPAGPWSMIVSDYAYECTNPAASPLPSDLSCPTGATDESTYDVTVITKPTEAGAIPATGTLDVAIYFVVATAEDSSGTDRELSAAAAASDPDLGRMATTLRTIFSNAGVTVGSITYKDLPESVRAAYATGVNVDEAGACGELSQLLKLAEAGNTLNIFFVSSFQATGLAENQLIVGIDGTIPGPSTIGGTIASGAAVTTHDLRFGSAHCNGDPNLDCGADLTAYIIAHEAGHFLGLYHVTESGGTLFDPLDDSAPCPCSTCKAASATDRCSDAIPPPATNTEHQMTVTECTASTSCSGGANLMFWLLDSQGSLGILTPQQQAVIRANPLVQ
;
A
#
# COMPACT_ATOMS: atom_id res chain seq x y z
N MET A 1 -20.79 14.31 -5.05
CA MET A 1 -20.60 14.45 -3.59
C MET A 1 -19.20 15.01 -3.39
N ARG A 2 -18.99 15.98 -2.49
CA ARG A 2 -17.63 16.47 -2.19
C ARG A 2 -17.00 15.48 -1.22
N THR A 3 -16.36 14.44 -1.73
CA THR A 3 -15.44 13.62 -0.96
C THR A 3 -14.11 14.36 -1.01
N SER A 4 -13.73 15.05 0.07
CA SER A 4 -12.33 15.41 0.27
C SER A 4 -11.49 14.13 0.25
N ALA A 5 -10.20 14.22 -0.13
CA ALA A 5 -9.25 13.11 -0.10
C ALA A 5 -9.23 12.37 1.26
N LEU A 6 -9.65 13.04 2.34
CA LEU A 6 -9.95 12.56 3.70
C LEU A 6 -10.74 11.24 3.84
N LEU A 7 -11.31 10.68 2.77
CA LEU A 7 -12.22 9.52 2.85
C LEU A 7 -11.74 8.25 2.16
N LEU A 8 -10.57 8.19 1.51
CA LEU A 8 -10.01 6.91 1.06
C LEU A 8 -8.98 6.44 2.10
N SER A 9 -9.22 5.32 2.78
CA SER A 9 -8.23 4.76 3.70
C SER A 9 -8.15 3.24 3.63
N ALA A 10 -6.89 2.79 3.59
CA ALA A 10 -6.37 1.43 3.48
C ALA A 10 -6.78 0.69 2.19
N VAL A 11 -5.84 0.66 1.25
CA VAL A 11 -5.90 -0.21 0.09
C VAL A 11 -5.32 -1.55 0.52
N VAL A 12 -6.12 -2.61 0.46
CA VAL A 12 -5.78 -3.91 1.01
C VAL A 12 -6.10 -4.98 -0.02
N LEU A 13 -5.13 -5.86 -0.32
CA LEU A 13 -5.37 -7.02 -1.16
C LEU A 13 -6.07 -8.12 -0.37
N LEU A 14 -7.24 -8.51 -0.85
CA LEU A 14 -8.03 -9.60 -0.29
C LEU A 14 -7.96 -10.84 -1.18
N ALA A 15 -7.97 -12.03 -0.57
CA ALA A 15 -8.20 -13.29 -1.27
C ALA A 15 -9.61 -13.81 -0.97
N GLY A 16 -10.33 -14.23 -2.01
CA GLY A 16 -11.65 -14.87 -1.88
C GLY A 16 -11.54 -16.39 -1.98
N CYS A 17 -12.06 -17.12 -0.98
CA CYS A 17 -12.13 -18.57 -1.08
C CYS A 17 -13.29 -19.00 -1.99
N GLY A 18 -13.00 -19.36 -3.24
CA GLY A 18 -13.92 -20.05 -4.14
C GLY A 18 -14.13 -21.50 -3.69
N SER A 19 -15.39 -21.89 -3.51
CA SER A 19 -15.79 -23.24 -3.10
C SER A 19 -15.53 -24.28 -4.18
N ASP A 20 -14.57 -25.17 -3.97
CA ASP A 20 -14.69 -26.60 -4.32
C ASP A 20 -13.54 -27.42 -3.70
N SER A 21 -13.71 -27.79 -2.42
CA SER A 21 -13.10 -28.98 -1.82
C SER A 21 -13.81 -29.28 -0.51
N SER A 22 -14.76 -30.20 -0.58
CA SER A 22 -15.43 -30.77 0.59
C SER A 22 -14.41 -31.50 1.48
N LYS A 23 -14.02 -30.88 2.59
CA LYS A 23 -13.71 -31.63 3.82
C LYS A 23 -14.68 -31.18 4.90
N SER A 24 -15.50 -32.15 5.30
CA SER A 24 -16.55 -32.01 6.30
C SER A 24 -16.01 -31.47 7.61
N SER A 25 -16.82 -30.60 8.19
CA SER A 25 -16.96 -30.39 9.63
C SER A 25 -16.64 -31.63 10.47
N SER A 26 -15.63 -31.49 11.33
CA SER A 26 -15.60 -32.18 12.61
C SER A 26 -15.22 -31.15 13.67
N SER A 27 -16.00 -31.17 14.76
CA SER A 27 -16.07 -30.25 15.90
C SER A 27 -14.73 -29.83 16.53
N PRO A 28 -14.72 -28.75 17.34
CA PRO A 28 -13.57 -27.87 17.49
C PRO A 28 -12.42 -28.61 18.14
N ALA A 29 -11.27 -28.60 17.47
CA ALA A 29 -10.02 -28.89 18.14
C ALA A 29 -9.89 -27.91 19.29
N THR A 30 -9.85 -28.44 20.51
CA THR A 30 -9.47 -27.73 21.72
C THR A 30 -8.19 -26.94 21.43
N CYS A 31 -8.29 -25.62 21.44
CA CYS A 31 -7.17 -24.71 21.22
C CYS A 31 -6.17 -24.90 22.37
N THR A 32 -5.01 -25.47 22.08
CA THR A 32 -3.87 -25.51 23.00
C THR A 32 -2.98 -24.31 22.71
N CYS A 33 -3.09 -23.25 23.51
CA CYS A 33 -2.16 -22.11 23.47
C CYS A 33 -0.92 -22.42 24.34
N PRO A 34 0.30 -22.52 23.78
CA PRO A 34 1.52 -22.55 24.59
C PRO A 34 1.75 -21.16 25.21
N GLY A 35 1.57 -21.03 26.52
CA GLY A 35 1.86 -19.79 27.26
C GLY A 35 0.73 -18.75 27.35
N GLY A 36 -0.50 -19.10 26.98
CA GLY A 36 -1.67 -18.20 27.08
C GLY A 36 -2.97 -18.91 27.46
N SER A 37 -4.06 -18.15 27.55
CA SER A 37 -5.41 -18.65 27.78
C SER A 37 -6.32 -18.32 26.59
N CYS A 38 -7.31 -19.17 26.30
CA CYS A 38 -8.31 -18.86 25.28
C CYS A 38 -9.41 -17.98 25.88
N ASN A 39 -9.78 -16.88 25.22
CA ASN A 39 -10.99 -16.15 25.59
C ASN A 39 -12.26 -16.94 25.18
N ALA A 40 -13.43 -16.41 25.55
CA ALA A 40 -14.72 -17.06 25.31
C ALA A 40 -15.04 -17.31 23.82
N ASP A 41 -14.32 -16.61 22.93
CA ASP A 41 -14.45 -16.71 21.47
C ASP A 41 -13.36 -17.61 20.84
N GLY A 42 -12.50 -18.25 21.65
CA GLY A 42 -11.48 -19.19 21.18
C GLY A 42 -10.18 -18.54 20.69
N VAL A 43 -9.98 -17.25 20.91
CA VAL A 43 -8.75 -16.52 20.58
C VAL A 43 -7.72 -16.71 21.69
N CYS A 44 -6.46 -17.02 21.33
CA CYS A 44 -5.36 -17.06 22.29
C CYS A 44 -5.06 -15.65 22.81
N VAL A 45 -5.17 -15.45 24.12
CA VAL A 45 -4.76 -14.26 24.87
C VAL A 45 -3.57 -14.66 25.73
N ILE A 46 -2.41 -14.06 25.49
CA ILE A 46 -1.25 -14.25 26.37
C ILE A 46 -1.49 -13.42 27.64
N ASP A 47 -1.47 -14.08 28.80
CA ASP A 47 -1.41 -13.39 30.10
C ASP A 47 0.04 -12.92 30.26
N ASP A 48 0.26 -11.60 30.15
CA ASP A 48 1.55 -10.91 30.27
C ASP A 48 2.10 -11.02 31.71
N SER A 49 2.51 -12.23 32.10
CA SER A 49 2.94 -12.60 33.45
C SER A 49 4.41 -13.03 33.53
N ASP A 50 5.12 -13.08 32.41
CA ASP A 50 6.59 -13.07 32.42
C ASP A 50 7.05 -11.62 32.38
N GLY A 51 7.51 -11.10 33.52
CA GLY A 51 7.92 -9.71 33.74
C GLY A 51 9.15 -9.21 32.97
N GLY A 52 9.29 -9.57 31.69
CA GLY A 52 9.99 -8.77 30.71
C GLY A 52 8.98 -7.79 30.13
N THR A 53 9.06 -6.51 30.52
CA THR A 53 8.24 -5.45 29.91
C THR A 53 8.35 -5.55 28.39
N ALA A 54 7.23 -5.87 27.72
CA ALA A 54 7.09 -5.57 26.30
C ALA A 54 7.59 -4.12 26.09
N PRO A 55 8.45 -3.85 25.09
CA PRO A 55 8.95 -2.51 24.87
C PRO A 55 7.76 -1.56 24.80
N VAL A 56 7.66 -0.65 25.77
CA VAL A 56 6.61 0.36 25.80
C VAL A 56 6.75 1.14 24.50
N CYS A 57 5.79 0.98 23.61
CA CYS A 57 5.80 1.74 22.37
C CYS A 57 5.72 3.23 22.70
N ASP A 58 6.67 3.99 22.19
CA ASP A 58 6.62 5.44 22.23
C ASP A 58 5.84 5.93 21.00
N ALA A 59 4.60 6.39 21.21
CA ALA A 59 3.76 6.95 20.15
C ALA A 59 4.36 8.21 19.51
N SER A 60 5.34 8.86 20.16
CA SER A 60 6.10 9.96 19.59
C SER A 60 7.28 9.50 18.73
N ALA A 61 7.65 8.21 18.79
CA ALA A 61 8.75 7.66 17.99
C ALA A 61 8.33 7.43 16.54
N LYS A 62 8.42 8.51 15.76
CA LYS A 62 8.20 8.59 14.31
C LYS A 62 9.56 8.84 13.63
N PRO A 63 10.32 7.79 13.28
CA PRO A 63 11.67 7.97 12.77
C PRO A 63 11.66 8.67 11.42
N VAL A 64 12.46 9.73 11.31
CA VAL A 64 12.73 10.41 10.03
C VAL A 64 13.92 9.72 9.38
N GLY A 65 13.65 9.02 8.29
CA GLY A 65 14.65 8.38 7.46
C GLY A 65 15.33 9.36 6.49
N THR A 66 16.40 8.90 5.86
CA THR A 66 17.12 9.62 4.80
C THR A 66 17.19 8.76 3.56
N SER A 67 17.00 9.36 2.39
CA SER A 67 17.07 8.65 1.11
C SER A 67 18.48 8.14 0.83
N ALA A 68 18.56 6.93 0.26
CA ALA A 68 19.81 6.36 -0.22
C ALA A 68 20.35 7.04 -1.50
N LEU A 69 19.54 7.87 -2.19
CA LEU A 69 19.90 8.54 -3.45
C LEU A 69 20.45 9.96 -3.25
N LEU A 70 21.51 10.12 -2.47
CA LEU A 70 21.99 11.42 -1.98
C LEU A 70 22.17 12.51 -3.07
N GLU A 71 22.58 12.15 -4.29
CA GLU A 71 22.80 13.11 -5.38
C GLU A 71 21.51 13.63 -6.04
N ARG A 72 20.37 12.99 -5.76
CA ARG A 72 19.06 13.29 -6.34
C ARG A 72 18.08 13.88 -5.32
N VAL A 73 18.60 14.20 -4.13
CA VAL A 73 17.82 14.55 -2.95
C VAL A 73 18.04 16.01 -2.59
N GLN A 74 16.93 16.73 -2.40
CA GLN A 74 16.90 18.04 -1.78
C GLN A 74 16.28 17.89 -0.39
N LYS A 75 17.11 17.96 0.64
CA LYS A 75 16.63 18.04 2.03
C LYS A 75 16.25 19.48 2.33
N LEU A 76 14.95 19.75 2.43
CA LEU A 76 14.43 21.11 2.59
C LEU A 76 14.41 21.54 4.06
N GLY A 77 14.27 20.58 4.99
CA GLY A 77 14.28 20.80 6.43
C GLY A 77 12.92 20.60 7.08
N THR A 78 12.75 21.12 8.30
CA THR A 78 11.51 20.99 9.06
C THR A 78 10.61 22.21 8.87
N PHE A 79 9.35 21.96 8.54
CA PHE A 79 8.35 22.99 8.28
C PHE A 79 7.08 22.72 9.08
N LYS A 80 6.36 23.79 9.42
CA LYS A 80 5.02 23.72 10.01
C LYS A 80 3.99 23.60 8.88
N VAL A 81 2.90 22.88 9.12
CA VAL A 81 1.76 22.84 8.20
C VAL A 81 1.26 24.25 7.87
N GLY A 82 0.87 24.47 6.62
CA GLY A 82 0.51 25.77 6.05
C GLY A 82 1.69 26.59 5.52
N GLU A 83 2.95 26.23 5.81
CA GLU A 83 4.10 26.91 5.23
C GLU A 83 4.27 26.56 3.74
N THR A 84 4.64 27.56 2.93
CA THR A 84 5.02 27.35 1.52
C THR A 84 6.51 27.10 1.42
N VAL A 85 6.88 26.00 0.78
CA VAL A 85 8.26 25.58 0.59
C VAL A 85 8.56 25.56 -0.91
N ALA A 86 9.71 26.12 -1.30
CA ALA A 86 10.21 26.07 -2.66
C ALA A 86 11.25 24.95 -2.82
N PHE A 87 11.29 24.33 -3.98
CA PHE A 87 12.29 23.33 -4.36
C PHE A 87 12.59 23.43 -5.86
N ASP A 88 13.76 22.99 -6.29
CA ASP A 88 14.15 23.08 -7.69
C ASP A 88 13.90 21.75 -8.41
N VAL A 89 13.32 21.81 -9.61
CA VAL A 89 13.25 20.66 -10.51
C VAL A 89 14.29 20.84 -11.62
N PRO A 90 15.34 20.00 -11.65
CA PRO A 90 16.34 20.07 -12.71
C PRO A 90 15.73 19.80 -14.09
N ALA A 91 16.39 20.31 -15.14
CA ALA A 91 16.06 19.91 -16.51
C ALA A 91 16.22 18.39 -16.68
N ASN A 92 15.43 17.79 -17.57
CA ASN A 92 15.41 16.34 -17.81
C ASN A 92 15.00 15.54 -16.57
N THR A 93 14.02 16.01 -15.79
CA THR A 93 13.44 15.26 -14.67
C THR A 93 12.22 14.48 -15.13
N ALA A 94 12.21 13.15 -14.97
CA ALA A 94 11.09 12.28 -15.28
C ALA A 94 10.01 12.33 -14.18
N SER A 95 10.44 12.43 -12.92
CA SER A 95 9.53 12.44 -11.78
C SER A 95 10.08 13.22 -10.59
N VAL A 96 9.14 13.67 -9.76
CA VAL A 96 9.40 14.31 -8.46
C VAL A 96 8.63 13.52 -7.41
N THR A 97 9.32 13.14 -6.34
CA THR A 97 8.73 12.52 -5.16
C THR A 97 8.98 13.44 -3.96
N ILE A 98 7.89 13.92 -3.36
CA ILE A 98 7.88 14.70 -2.13
C ILE A 98 7.63 13.74 -0.98
N VAL A 99 8.48 13.75 0.03
CA VAL A 99 8.33 12.94 1.25
C VAL A 99 8.20 13.88 2.45
N GLU A 100 7.10 13.74 3.18
CA GLU A 100 6.80 14.48 4.41
C GLU A 100 6.82 13.49 5.59
N GLN A 101 7.82 13.61 6.48
CA GLN A 101 7.98 12.73 7.64
C GLN A 101 7.72 13.51 8.92
N ALA A 102 6.71 13.11 9.70
CA ALA A 102 6.29 13.84 10.89
C ALA A 102 7.41 13.88 11.93
N ILE A 103 7.73 15.09 12.37
CA ILE A 103 8.52 15.35 13.58
C ILE A 103 7.60 15.42 14.79
N SER A 104 6.45 16.08 14.62
CA SER A 104 5.39 16.18 15.63
C SER A 104 4.07 16.38 14.91
N ALA A 105 3.18 15.39 14.97
CA ALA A 105 1.84 15.43 14.43
C ALA A 105 0.97 14.42 15.20
N PRO A 106 -0.36 14.59 15.28
CA PRO A 106 -1.24 13.52 15.75
C PRO A 106 -1.16 12.32 14.79
N ASP A 107 -1.49 11.12 15.28
CA ASP A 107 -1.57 9.92 14.43
C ASP A 107 -2.88 9.87 13.62
N TYR A 108 -3.93 10.51 14.12
CA TYR A 108 -5.27 10.43 13.54
C TYR A 108 -6.08 11.68 13.79
N VAL A 109 -7.12 11.84 12.98
CA VAL A 109 -8.19 12.81 13.15
C VAL A 109 -9.50 12.06 13.32
N VAL A 110 -10.39 12.54 14.17
CA VAL A 110 -11.76 12.02 14.26
C VAL A 110 -12.65 12.94 13.46
N LEU A 111 -13.32 12.37 12.48
CA LEU A 111 -14.31 13.02 11.63
C LEU A 111 -15.71 12.66 12.11
N ALA A 112 -16.67 13.57 11.93
CA ALA A 112 -18.05 13.38 12.33
C ALA A 112 -19.02 13.98 11.31
N SER A 113 -19.86 13.11 10.71
CA SER A 113 -21.05 13.48 9.91
C SER A 113 -22.17 12.47 10.20
N GLY A 114 -22.98 12.77 11.23
CA GLY A 114 -24.02 11.87 11.76
C GLY A 114 -23.49 10.63 12.51
N GLN A 115 -22.32 10.13 12.13
CA GLN A 115 -21.50 9.13 12.83
C GLN A 115 -20.06 9.62 12.94
N THR A 116 -19.30 9.08 13.90
CA THR A 116 -17.88 9.40 14.09
C THR A 116 -16.99 8.32 13.52
N PHE A 117 -15.95 8.71 12.80
CA PHE A 117 -14.97 7.81 12.20
C PHE A 117 -13.57 8.35 12.46
N LYS A 118 -12.62 7.44 12.69
CA LYS A 118 -11.20 7.74 12.90
C LYS A 118 -10.51 7.57 11.54
N VAL A 119 -9.78 8.58 11.12
CA VAL A 119 -8.94 8.54 9.91
C VAL A 119 -7.50 8.86 10.28
N ASP A 120 -6.56 8.28 9.55
CA ASP A 120 -5.15 8.59 9.75
C ASP A 120 -4.86 10.04 9.46
N ASN A 121 -3.97 10.64 10.24
CA ASN A 121 -3.46 11.96 9.94
C ASN A 121 -2.38 11.84 8.86
N THR A 122 -2.85 11.78 7.62
CA THR A 122 -2.00 11.64 6.44
C THR A 122 -1.36 12.97 6.08
N ALA A 123 -0.05 12.94 5.87
CA ALA A 123 0.68 14.07 5.32
C ALA A 123 0.59 14.04 3.80
N VAL A 124 0.18 15.15 3.21
CA VAL A 124 0.11 15.34 1.76
C VAL A 124 0.23 16.83 1.47
N PRO A 125 0.95 17.25 0.41
CA PRO A 125 0.99 18.66 0.07
C PRO A 125 -0.41 19.22 -0.22
N LEU A 126 -0.83 20.30 0.43
CA LEU A 126 -2.15 20.90 0.17
C LEU A 126 -2.26 21.40 -1.27
N MET A 127 -1.15 21.89 -1.81
CA MET A 127 -1.06 22.43 -3.15
C MET A 127 0.38 22.31 -3.66
N VAL A 128 0.55 21.95 -4.93
CA VAL A 128 1.84 21.96 -5.64
C VAL A 128 1.72 22.80 -6.90
N LYS A 129 2.72 23.66 -7.14
CA LYS A 129 2.79 24.52 -8.33
C LYS A 129 4.09 24.35 -9.08
N ASP A 130 3.98 24.43 -10.39
CA ASP A 130 5.11 24.45 -11.32
C ASP A 130 5.80 25.84 -11.35
N PRO A 131 6.90 26.00 -12.10
CA PRO A 131 7.66 27.25 -12.17
C PRO A 131 6.92 28.43 -12.81
N ASP A 132 5.90 28.15 -13.62
CA ASP A 132 5.05 29.16 -14.23
C ASP A 132 3.89 29.58 -13.29
N GLY A 133 3.78 28.93 -12.14
CA GLY A 133 2.74 29.16 -11.13
C GLY A 133 1.43 28.40 -11.40
N ASN A 134 1.42 27.48 -12.36
CA ASN A 134 0.27 26.62 -12.61
C ASN A 134 0.12 25.61 -11.48
N VAL A 135 -1.12 25.28 -11.13
CA VAL A 135 -1.43 24.26 -10.12
C VAL A 135 -1.29 22.88 -10.74
N VAL A 136 -0.39 22.07 -10.19
CA VAL A 136 -0.19 20.66 -10.56
C VAL A 136 -0.98 19.74 -9.64
N TYR A 137 -1.12 20.12 -8.38
CA TYR A 137 -1.91 19.41 -7.39
C TYR A 137 -2.61 20.41 -6.47
N ASP A 138 -3.85 20.11 -6.09
CA ASP A 138 -4.62 20.83 -5.09
C ASP A 138 -5.51 19.81 -4.38
N ASP A 139 -5.23 19.54 -3.11
CA ASP A 139 -5.96 18.55 -2.30
C ASP A 139 -7.43 18.95 -2.10
N ASN A 140 -7.73 20.25 -2.21
CA ASN A 140 -9.07 20.81 -2.03
C ASN A 140 -9.86 20.89 -3.32
N GLN A 141 -9.25 20.56 -4.47
CA GLN A 141 -9.98 20.60 -5.72
C GLN A 141 -11.11 19.59 -5.68
N GLN A 142 -12.23 19.93 -6.33
CA GLN A 142 -13.31 18.98 -6.46
C GLN A 142 -12.82 17.79 -7.29
N ILE A 143 -12.84 16.59 -6.69
CA ILE A 143 -12.48 15.36 -7.36
C ILE A 143 -13.45 15.11 -8.54
N PRO A 144 -12.97 15.03 -9.79
CA PRO A 144 -13.79 14.69 -10.95
C PRO A 144 -14.17 13.20 -10.93
N ASP A 145 -15.24 12.83 -11.65
CA ASP A 145 -15.60 11.43 -11.84
C ASP A 145 -14.51 10.64 -12.59
N ASP A 146 -13.72 11.33 -13.42
CA ASP A 146 -12.58 10.79 -14.17
C ASP A 146 -11.27 11.37 -13.62
N LEU A 147 -10.59 10.57 -12.79
CA LEU A 147 -9.34 10.94 -12.15
C LEU A 147 -8.16 11.05 -13.13
N SER A 148 -8.24 10.44 -14.32
CA SER A 148 -7.17 10.44 -15.31
C SER A 148 -6.85 11.84 -15.86
N SER A 149 -7.84 12.75 -15.75
CA SER A 149 -7.74 14.15 -16.17
C SER A 149 -6.93 15.03 -15.22
N LEU A 150 -6.69 14.58 -13.98
CA LEU A 150 -5.89 15.31 -12.99
C LEU A 150 -4.41 15.25 -13.35
N LEU A 151 -3.64 16.30 -13.10
CA LEU A 151 -2.19 16.29 -13.35
C LEU A 151 -1.42 15.45 -12.32
N ALA A 152 -2.00 15.25 -11.13
CA ALA A 152 -1.52 14.38 -10.08
C ALA A 152 -2.70 13.97 -9.19
N TYR A 153 -2.61 12.79 -8.58
CA TYR A 153 -3.63 12.26 -7.68
C TYR A 153 -2.99 11.75 -6.38
N TYR A 154 -3.69 11.85 -5.25
CA TYR A 154 -3.28 11.23 -4.01
C TYR A 154 -4.50 10.58 -3.35
N GLY A 155 -4.38 9.29 -3.04
CA GLY A 155 -5.39 8.51 -2.33
C GLY A 155 -4.79 7.60 -1.27
N GLY A 156 -3.55 7.89 -0.83
CA GLY A 156 -2.89 7.15 0.22
C GLY A 156 -3.45 7.50 1.59
N ALA A 157 -3.39 6.54 2.51
CA ALA A 157 -3.66 6.77 3.93
C ALA A 157 -2.51 6.21 4.75
N SER A 158 -1.79 7.10 5.41
CA SER A 158 -0.69 6.69 6.25
C SER A 158 -0.44 7.72 7.34
N PRO A 159 -0.52 7.31 8.61
CA PRO A 159 -0.31 8.23 9.70
C PRO A 159 1.14 8.71 9.63
N SER A 160 1.38 10.00 9.85
CA SER A 160 2.72 10.55 10.12
C SER A 160 3.78 10.53 9.00
N THR A 161 3.70 9.69 7.98
CA THR A 161 4.60 9.75 6.82
C THR A 161 3.77 9.78 5.55
N GLY A 162 3.95 10.81 4.73
CA GLY A 162 3.32 10.96 3.43
C GLY A 162 4.35 10.93 2.32
N THR A 163 4.04 10.28 1.21
CA THR A 163 4.85 10.37 -0.01
C THR A 163 3.97 10.67 -1.19
N PHE A 164 4.35 11.68 -1.97
CA PHE A 164 3.59 12.15 -3.12
C PHE A 164 4.49 12.17 -4.35
N THR A 165 4.16 11.36 -5.37
CA THR A 165 4.99 11.21 -6.58
C THR A 165 4.24 11.68 -7.83
N ILE A 166 4.88 12.54 -8.61
CA ILE A 166 4.40 12.98 -9.93
C ILE A 166 5.39 12.49 -10.99
N PRO A 167 4.93 11.93 -12.12
CA PRO A 167 3.53 11.71 -12.50
C PRO A 167 2.94 10.41 -11.94
N ASN A 168 1.62 10.39 -11.74
CA ASN A 168 0.88 9.18 -11.38
C ASN A 168 -0.54 9.10 -11.96
N THR A 169 -0.84 9.90 -12.98
CA THR A 169 -2.13 9.93 -13.69
C THR A 169 -1.90 9.98 -15.20
N THR A 170 -2.92 9.74 -16.04
CA THR A 170 -2.79 9.90 -17.50
C THR A 170 -2.31 11.30 -17.89
N ALA A 171 -2.97 12.35 -17.39
CA ALA A 171 -2.58 13.73 -17.73
C ALA A 171 -1.21 14.12 -17.15
N GLY A 172 -0.86 13.59 -15.97
CA GLY A 172 0.47 13.74 -15.37
C GLY A 172 1.56 13.07 -16.22
N LEU A 173 1.33 11.85 -16.71
CA LEU A 173 2.26 11.15 -17.60
C LEU A 173 2.46 11.94 -18.89
N ALA A 174 1.39 12.53 -19.44
CA ALA A 174 1.47 13.39 -20.62
C ALA A 174 2.23 14.71 -20.36
N MET A 175 2.32 15.17 -19.11
CA MET A 175 3.13 16.33 -18.72
C MET A 175 4.63 16.05 -18.88
N VAL A 176 5.07 14.80 -18.75
CA VAL A 176 6.47 14.41 -18.97
C VAL A 176 6.76 14.42 -20.48
N GLY A 177 6.97 15.62 -21.01
CA GLY A 177 7.34 15.82 -22.41
C GLY A 177 8.80 15.44 -22.68
N PRO A 178 9.29 15.65 -23.92
CA PRO A 178 10.66 15.34 -24.34
C PRO A 178 11.79 16.01 -23.53
N SER A 179 11.46 16.97 -22.68
CA SER A 179 12.40 17.68 -21.80
C SER A 179 12.26 17.27 -20.32
N GLY A 180 11.40 16.29 -20.03
CA GLY A 180 10.93 15.98 -18.69
C GLY A 180 9.83 16.92 -18.20
N LEU A 181 9.58 16.88 -16.89
CA LEU A 181 8.76 17.84 -16.16
C LEU A 181 9.29 19.28 -16.33
N PRO A 182 8.44 20.31 -16.17
CA PRO A 182 8.86 21.71 -16.16
C PRO A 182 10.06 21.96 -15.25
N ALA A 183 11.18 22.42 -15.81
CA ALA A 183 12.38 22.70 -15.04
C ALA A 183 12.32 24.09 -14.40
N GLY A 184 12.84 24.23 -13.18
CA GLY A 184 12.88 25.50 -12.46
C GLY A 184 12.36 25.39 -11.02
N PRO A 185 12.07 26.52 -10.37
CA PRO A 185 11.59 26.54 -8.99
C PRO A 185 10.12 26.14 -8.92
N TRP A 186 9.83 25.04 -8.25
CA TRP A 186 8.49 24.61 -7.88
C TRP A 186 8.17 25.07 -6.46
N SER A 187 6.91 24.99 -6.07
CA SER A 187 6.50 25.23 -4.68
C SER A 187 5.42 24.27 -4.23
N MET A 188 5.40 23.99 -2.92
CA MET A 188 4.36 23.22 -2.26
C MET A 188 3.90 23.92 -0.98
N ILE A 189 2.70 23.61 -0.51
CA ILE A 189 2.24 23.94 0.84
C ILE A 189 2.24 22.66 1.67
N VAL A 190 3.03 22.64 2.75
CA VAL A 190 3.13 21.51 3.69
C VAL A 190 1.78 21.33 4.39
N SER A 191 1.25 20.10 4.45
CA SER A 191 -0.08 19.87 5.03
C SER A 191 -0.27 18.46 5.55
N ASP A 192 -1.30 18.32 6.37
CA ASP A 192 -1.86 17.06 6.83
C ASP A 192 -3.37 17.21 7.05
N TYR A 193 -4.08 16.10 7.23
CA TYR A 193 -5.53 16.13 7.47
C TYR A 193 -5.91 16.83 8.78
N ALA A 194 -5.03 16.83 9.78
CA ALA A 194 -5.24 17.57 11.02
C ALA A 194 -5.29 19.09 10.79
N TYR A 195 -4.40 19.61 9.94
CA TYR A 195 -4.36 21.02 9.55
C TYR A 195 -5.59 21.41 8.74
N GLU A 196 -5.97 20.59 7.76
CA GLU A 196 -7.16 20.82 6.94
C GLU A 196 -8.43 20.95 7.80
N CYS A 197 -8.52 20.14 8.85
CA CYS A 197 -9.59 20.21 9.84
C CYS A 197 -9.62 21.50 10.68
N THR A 198 -8.53 22.26 10.75
CA THR A 198 -8.49 23.56 11.48
C THR A 198 -8.81 24.76 10.62
N ASN A 199 -8.67 24.65 9.30
CA ASN A 199 -8.67 25.80 8.41
C ASN A 199 -9.73 25.68 7.30
N PRO A 200 -11.00 26.01 7.59
CA PRO A 200 -12.09 25.98 6.61
C PRO A 200 -11.88 26.90 5.39
N ALA A 201 -10.98 27.89 5.50
CA ALA A 201 -10.64 28.78 4.40
C ALA A 201 -9.61 28.16 3.45
N ALA A 202 -8.75 27.26 3.94
CA ALA A 202 -7.78 26.52 3.14
C ALA A 202 -8.33 25.17 2.68
N SER A 203 -9.08 24.46 3.52
CA SER A 203 -9.78 23.21 3.20
C SER A 203 -11.25 23.29 3.60
N PRO A 204 -12.15 23.69 2.68
CA PRO A 204 -13.57 23.83 2.97
C PRO A 204 -14.23 22.45 3.07
N LEU A 205 -14.29 21.92 4.29
CA LEU A 205 -15.02 20.69 4.60
C LEU A 205 -16.52 20.82 4.24
N PRO A 206 -17.20 19.73 3.88
CA PRO A 206 -18.66 19.69 3.78
C PRO A 206 -19.33 20.23 5.05
N SER A 207 -20.46 20.94 4.90
CA SER A 207 -21.13 21.61 6.02
C SER A 207 -21.63 20.68 7.13
N ASP A 208 -21.77 19.40 6.81
CA ASP A 208 -22.19 18.32 7.72
C ASP A 208 -21.00 17.55 8.32
N LEU A 209 -19.77 17.82 7.87
CA LEU A 209 -18.55 17.20 8.37
C LEU A 209 -17.86 18.11 9.39
N SER A 210 -17.46 17.55 10.53
CA SER A 210 -16.68 18.23 11.56
C SER A 210 -15.53 17.36 12.06
N CYS A 211 -14.50 17.98 12.62
CA CYS A 211 -13.33 17.27 13.17
C CYS A 211 -13.24 17.46 14.69
N PRO A 212 -14.06 16.75 15.49
CA PRO A 212 -14.12 16.95 16.94
C PRO A 212 -12.82 16.64 17.70
N THR A 213 -11.87 15.90 17.11
CA THR A 213 -10.61 15.52 17.77
C THR A 213 -9.49 15.38 16.73
N GLY A 214 -8.27 15.73 17.11
CA GLY A 214 -7.07 15.58 16.27
C GLY A 214 -6.78 16.78 15.35
N ALA A 215 -7.72 17.70 15.16
CA ALA A 215 -7.49 18.93 14.40
C ALA A 215 -6.42 19.80 15.09
N THR A 216 -5.35 20.14 14.37
CA THR A 216 -4.30 21.04 14.85
C THR A 216 -3.57 21.68 13.66
N ASP A 217 -3.14 22.92 13.83
CA ASP A 217 -2.24 23.60 12.90
C ASP A 217 -0.78 23.56 13.39
N GLU A 218 -0.47 22.85 14.48
CA GLU A 218 0.86 22.78 15.10
C GLU A 218 1.73 21.62 14.59
N SER A 219 1.24 20.84 13.62
CA SER A 219 2.00 19.74 13.04
C SER A 219 3.28 20.24 12.33
N THR A 220 4.35 19.45 12.43
CA THR A 220 5.64 19.73 11.80
C THR A 220 6.22 18.49 11.11
N TYR A 221 6.80 18.71 9.93
CA TYR A 221 7.29 17.65 9.04
C TYR A 221 8.71 17.97 8.54
N ASP A 222 9.58 16.96 8.51
CA ASP A 222 10.82 17.00 7.73
C ASP A 222 10.47 16.71 6.27
N VAL A 223 10.74 17.68 5.40
CA VAL A 223 10.40 17.63 3.97
C VAL A 223 11.65 17.33 3.16
N THR A 224 11.53 16.31 2.32
CA THR A 224 12.56 15.91 1.36
C THR A 224 11.96 15.76 -0.03
N VAL A 225 12.68 16.24 -1.05
CA VAL A 225 12.30 16.06 -2.46
C VAL A 225 13.33 15.19 -3.16
N ILE A 226 12.86 14.18 -3.89
CA ILE A 226 13.68 13.24 -4.66
C ILE A 226 13.31 13.37 -6.14
N THR A 227 14.29 13.60 -7.00
CA THR A 227 14.05 13.73 -8.45
C THR A 227 14.62 12.54 -9.21
N LYS A 228 13.85 11.98 -10.16
CA LYS A 228 14.37 10.97 -11.09
C LYS A 228 14.66 11.61 -12.44
N PRO A 229 15.84 11.38 -13.06
CA PRO A 229 16.11 11.90 -14.39
C PRO A 229 15.34 11.13 -15.47
N THR A 230 15.11 11.79 -16.61
CA THR A 230 14.66 11.14 -17.85
C THR A 230 15.80 10.38 -18.53
N GLU A 231 15.43 9.42 -19.37
CA GLU A 231 16.32 8.83 -20.36
C GLU A 231 15.84 9.24 -21.75
N ALA A 232 16.72 9.87 -22.54
CA ALA A 232 16.40 10.41 -23.86
C ALA A 232 15.15 11.31 -23.88
N GLY A 233 14.88 12.03 -22.79
CA GLY A 233 13.75 12.95 -22.71
C GLY A 233 12.42 12.34 -22.32
N ALA A 234 12.37 11.06 -21.89
CA ALA A 234 11.15 10.42 -21.43
C ALA A 234 11.37 9.70 -20.08
N ILE A 235 10.28 9.22 -19.47
CA ILE A 235 10.38 8.25 -18.38
C ILE A 235 11.22 7.06 -18.87
N PRO A 236 12.24 6.61 -18.12
CA PRO A 236 13.08 5.48 -18.52
C PRO A 236 12.24 4.27 -18.96
N ALA A 237 12.60 3.67 -20.09
CA ALA A 237 11.89 2.53 -20.64
C ALA A 237 12.15 1.23 -19.84
N THR A 238 13.27 1.22 -19.10
CA THR A 238 13.67 0.11 -18.24
C THR A 238 14.19 0.62 -16.91
N GLY A 239 14.28 -0.27 -15.92
CA GLY A 239 15.02 0.01 -14.70
C GLY A 239 15.28 -1.25 -13.88
N THR A 240 15.94 -1.10 -12.74
CA THR A 240 16.26 -2.19 -11.81
C THR A 240 15.61 -1.95 -10.46
N LEU A 241 15.07 -3.00 -9.84
CA LEU A 241 14.49 -2.98 -8.50
C LEU A 241 15.16 -4.05 -7.64
N ASP A 242 15.82 -3.64 -6.56
CA ASP A 242 16.32 -4.56 -5.54
C ASP A 242 15.25 -4.78 -4.47
N VAL A 243 15.16 -6.00 -3.94
CA VAL A 243 14.16 -6.41 -2.95
C VAL A 243 14.85 -6.99 -1.72
N ALA A 244 14.37 -6.62 -0.53
CA ALA A 244 14.77 -7.20 0.74
C ALA A 244 13.55 -7.89 1.38
N ILE A 245 13.66 -9.19 1.66
CA ILE A 245 12.63 -9.98 2.34
C ILE A 245 13.07 -10.24 3.78
N TYR A 246 12.24 -9.83 4.74
CA TYR A 246 12.44 -10.01 6.17
C TYR A 246 11.53 -11.11 6.68
N PHE A 247 12.10 -12.16 7.27
CA PHE A 247 11.34 -13.26 7.84
C PHE A 247 10.89 -12.92 9.27
N VAL A 248 9.58 -12.64 9.41
CA VAL A 248 8.92 -12.49 10.70
C VAL A 248 8.50 -13.86 11.27
N VAL A 249 8.30 -14.83 10.40
CA VAL A 249 8.06 -16.24 10.74
C VAL A 249 9.32 -17.09 10.56
N ALA A 250 9.46 -18.14 11.38
CA ALA A 250 10.60 -19.07 11.29
C ALA A 250 10.30 -20.32 10.43
N THR A 251 9.03 -20.57 10.15
CA THR A 251 8.56 -21.70 9.33
C THR A 251 7.38 -21.27 8.47
N ALA A 252 7.11 -22.07 7.44
CA ALA A 252 5.85 -22.06 6.72
C ALA A 252 5.40 -23.51 6.52
N GLU A 253 4.11 -23.75 6.73
CA GLU A 253 3.50 -25.06 6.58
C GLU A 253 3.41 -25.42 5.09
N ASP A 254 3.78 -26.66 4.73
CA ASP A 254 3.56 -27.16 3.38
C ASP A 254 2.19 -27.86 3.24
N SER A 255 1.81 -28.21 2.02
CA SER A 255 0.54 -28.93 1.74
C SER A 255 0.36 -30.29 2.47
N SER A 256 1.41 -30.83 3.10
CA SER A 256 1.33 -32.04 3.93
C SER A 256 1.07 -31.75 5.41
N GLY A 257 1.04 -30.47 5.79
CA GLY A 257 0.97 -30.02 7.18
C GLY A 257 2.33 -30.03 7.89
N THR A 258 3.43 -30.05 7.13
CA THR A 258 4.78 -30.08 7.70
C THR A 258 5.37 -28.69 7.69
N ASP A 259 5.76 -28.20 8.87
CA ASP A 259 6.56 -26.99 9.00
C ASP A 259 7.96 -27.18 8.42
N ARG A 260 8.31 -26.36 7.44
CA ARG A 260 9.67 -26.27 6.89
C ARG A 260 10.31 -24.95 7.31
N GLU A 261 11.62 -24.94 7.53
CA GLU A 261 12.35 -23.73 7.94
C GLU A 261 12.23 -22.61 6.91
N LEU A 262 12.03 -21.38 7.38
CA LEU A 262 12.24 -20.14 6.63
C LEU A 262 13.32 -19.33 7.34
N SER A 263 14.49 -19.25 6.72
CA SER A 263 15.61 -18.45 7.23
C SER A 263 16.47 -17.91 6.09
N ALA A 264 17.19 -16.82 6.34
CA ALA A 264 18.10 -16.24 5.38
C ALA A 264 19.18 -17.24 4.93
N ALA A 265 19.63 -18.10 5.84
CA ALA A 265 20.61 -19.14 5.56
C ALA A 265 20.06 -20.25 4.63
N ALA A 266 18.79 -20.63 4.80
CA ALA A 266 18.16 -21.67 4.00
C ALA A 266 17.64 -21.17 2.64
N ALA A 267 17.40 -19.86 2.51
CA ALA A 267 16.68 -19.26 1.39
C ALA A 267 17.25 -19.60 0.00
N ALA A 268 18.58 -19.63 -0.15
CA ALA A 268 19.23 -19.92 -1.43
C ALA A 268 18.98 -21.36 -1.93
N SER A 269 18.64 -22.28 -1.02
CA SER A 269 18.34 -23.68 -1.32
C SER A 269 16.86 -24.02 -1.25
N ASP A 270 16.01 -23.07 -0.84
CA ASP A 270 14.58 -23.30 -0.74
C ASP A 270 13.93 -23.22 -2.14
N PRO A 271 13.32 -24.31 -2.65
CA PRO A 271 12.75 -24.33 -3.99
C PRO A 271 11.54 -23.40 -4.14
N ASP A 272 10.76 -23.19 -3.08
CA ASP A 272 9.55 -22.38 -3.09
C ASP A 272 9.93 -20.89 -3.14
N LEU A 273 10.93 -20.47 -2.34
CA LEU A 273 11.49 -19.12 -2.44
C LEU A 273 12.18 -18.87 -3.80
N GLY A 274 12.85 -19.89 -4.35
CA GLY A 274 13.44 -19.82 -5.70
C GLY A 274 12.38 -19.66 -6.81
N ARG A 275 11.25 -20.38 -6.69
CA ARG A 275 10.10 -20.26 -7.59
C ARG A 275 9.46 -18.88 -7.49
N MET A 276 9.15 -18.43 -6.27
CA MET A 276 8.59 -17.12 -6.00
C MET A 276 9.47 -15.99 -6.58
N ALA A 277 10.78 -16.05 -6.35
CA ALA A 277 11.74 -15.09 -6.90
C ALA A 277 11.77 -15.08 -8.44
N THR A 278 11.54 -16.23 -9.06
CA THR A 278 11.46 -16.35 -10.53
C THR A 278 10.17 -15.70 -11.05
N THR A 279 9.04 -15.97 -10.41
CA THR A 279 7.75 -15.40 -10.79
C THR A 279 7.69 -13.89 -10.58
N LEU A 280 8.26 -13.39 -9.47
CA LEU A 280 8.37 -11.96 -9.21
C LEU A 280 9.17 -11.25 -10.32
N ARG A 281 10.29 -11.84 -10.74
CA ARG A 281 11.07 -11.33 -11.89
C ARG A 281 10.25 -11.31 -13.18
N THR A 282 9.46 -12.34 -13.44
CA THR A 282 8.60 -12.42 -14.62
C THR A 282 7.56 -11.28 -14.62
N ILE A 283 6.84 -11.08 -13.51
CA ILE A 283 5.82 -10.03 -13.40
C ILE A 283 6.44 -8.65 -13.65
N PHE A 284 7.54 -8.31 -12.96
CA PHE A 284 8.19 -7.01 -13.13
C PHE A 284 8.85 -6.82 -14.50
N SER A 285 9.29 -7.90 -15.15
CA SER A 285 9.84 -7.81 -16.51
C SER A 285 8.79 -7.31 -17.52
N ASN A 286 7.50 -7.60 -17.29
CA ASN A 286 6.40 -7.06 -18.10
C ASN A 286 6.28 -5.53 -17.97
N ALA A 287 6.81 -4.95 -16.89
CA ALA A 287 6.91 -3.51 -16.68
C ALA A 287 8.26 -2.90 -17.11
N GLY A 288 9.11 -3.66 -17.79
CA GLY A 288 10.47 -3.22 -18.13
C GLY A 288 11.39 -3.11 -16.91
N VAL A 289 11.01 -3.68 -15.77
CA VAL A 289 11.80 -3.65 -14.54
C VAL A 289 12.51 -5.00 -14.36
N THR A 290 13.84 -4.94 -14.24
CA THR A 290 14.64 -6.09 -13.83
C THR A 290 14.64 -6.15 -12.30
N VAL A 291 14.08 -7.20 -11.71
CA VAL A 291 14.29 -7.45 -10.28
C VAL A 291 15.72 -7.96 -10.11
N GLY A 292 16.55 -7.13 -9.47
CA GLY A 292 17.97 -7.35 -9.28
C GLY A 292 18.24 -8.37 -8.18
N SER A 293 18.86 -7.90 -7.11
CA SER A 293 19.10 -8.70 -5.92
C SER A 293 17.83 -8.90 -5.11
N ILE A 294 17.66 -10.13 -4.60
CA ILE A 294 16.68 -10.45 -3.57
C ILE A 294 17.47 -10.89 -2.35
N THR A 295 17.46 -10.07 -1.31
CA THR A 295 18.20 -10.32 -0.07
C THR A 295 17.25 -10.82 1.00
N TYR A 296 17.58 -11.93 1.65
CA TYR A 296 16.77 -12.49 2.73
C TYR A 296 17.38 -12.15 4.09
N LYS A 297 16.55 -11.81 5.07
CA LYS A 297 16.98 -11.35 6.39
C LYS A 297 16.15 -12.00 7.49
N ASP A 298 16.82 -12.51 8.51
CA ASP A 298 16.18 -13.02 9.71
C ASP A 298 15.97 -11.88 10.70
N LEU A 299 14.74 -11.73 11.21
CA LEU A 299 14.48 -10.81 12.31
C LEU A 299 14.87 -11.44 13.66
N PRO A 300 15.21 -10.61 14.66
CA PRO A 300 15.51 -11.10 16.00
C PRO A 300 14.39 -12.00 16.56
N GLU A 301 14.74 -13.00 17.37
CA GLU A 301 13.77 -13.92 17.98
C GLU A 301 12.68 -13.20 18.78
N SER A 302 13.03 -12.11 19.48
CA SER A 302 12.05 -11.29 20.21
C SER A 302 11.01 -10.64 19.29
N VAL A 303 11.41 -10.25 18.06
CA VAL A 303 10.49 -9.68 17.07
C VAL A 303 9.59 -10.79 16.51
N ARG A 304 10.17 -11.94 16.14
CA ARG A 304 9.40 -13.08 15.64
C ARG A 304 8.38 -13.58 16.66
N ALA A 305 8.73 -13.58 17.94
CA ALA A 305 7.81 -13.93 19.03
C ALA A 305 6.66 -12.92 19.18
N ALA A 306 6.92 -11.62 19.00
CA ALA A 306 5.89 -10.58 19.10
C ALA A 306 4.80 -10.71 18.02
N TYR A 307 5.16 -11.21 16.83
CA TYR A 307 4.25 -11.34 15.69
C TYR A 307 3.89 -12.81 15.36
N ALA A 308 4.12 -13.74 16.28
CA ALA A 308 3.93 -15.17 16.02
C ALA A 308 2.47 -15.53 15.69
N THR A 309 1.51 -14.76 16.19
CA THR A 309 0.06 -14.96 16.00
C THR A 309 -0.53 -14.13 14.85
N GLY A 310 0.30 -13.41 14.10
CA GLY A 310 -0.10 -12.51 13.03
C GLY A 310 0.19 -11.05 13.35
N VAL A 311 -0.23 -10.15 12.45
CA VAL A 311 -0.08 -8.70 12.56
C VAL A 311 -1.45 -8.03 12.59
N ASN A 312 -1.73 -7.27 13.64
CA ASN A 312 -2.92 -6.42 13.72
C ASN A 312 -2.78 -5.20 12.82
N VAL A 313 -3.77 -5.00 11.94
CA VAL A 313 -3.82 -3.87 10.99
C VAL A 313 -4.97 -2.91 11.25
N ASP A 314 -5.77 -3.12 12.30
CA ASP A 314 -6.79 -2.15 12.75
C ASP A 314 -6.15 -0.96 13.48
N GLU A 315 -4.94 -1.14 14.01
CA GLU A 315 -4.22 -0.10 14.75
C GLU A 315 -3.29 0.70 13.83
N ALA A 316 -3.64 1.97 13.64
CA ALA A 316 -2.78 2.94 12.99
C ALA A 316 -1.89 3.71 13.97
N GLY A 317 -0.91 4.42 13.41
CA GLY A 317 0.00 5.31 14.12
C GLY A 317 1.33 4.65 14.45
N ALA A 318 2.20 5.41 15.12
CA ALA A 318 3.56 4.94 15.40
C ALA A 318 3.60 3.63 16.22
N CYS A 319 2.53 3.28 16.95
CA CYS A 319 2.42 2.07 17.76
C CYS A 319 1.63 0.93 17.13
N GLY A 320 1.02 1.14 15.95
CA GLY A 320 0.39 0.06 15.22
C GLY A 320 1.38 -1.06 14.92
N GLU A 321 0.94 -2.30 15.01
CA GLU A 321 1.81 -3.48 14.84
C GLU A 321 2.49 -3.50 13.47
N LEU A 322 1.75 -3.18 12.40
CA LEU A 322 2.30 -3.01 11.06
C LEU A 322 3.35 -1.90 11.03
N SER A 323 3.06 -0.73 11.59
CA SER A 323 4.02 0.39 11.63
C SER A 323 5.30 0.04 12.39
N GLN A 324 5.20 -0.70 13.50
CA GLN A 324 6.34 -1.18 14.27
C GLN A 324 7.19 -2.18 13.47
N LEU A 325 6.53 -3.04 12.68
CA LEU A 325 7.20 -3.99 11.81
C LEU A 325 7.96 -3.28 10.69
N LEU A 326 7.32 -2.33 10.00
CA LEU A 326 7.92 -1.61 8.88
C LEU A 326 9.12 -0.72 9.29
N LYS A 327 9.18 -0.24 10.54
CA LYS A 327 10.35 0.46 11.11
C LYS A 327 11.64 -0.38 11.08
N LEU A 328 11.53 -1.71 11.02
CA LEU A 328 12.68 -2.61 11.00
C LEU A 328 13.38 -2.67 9.64
N ALA A 329 12.80 -2.03 8.62
CA ALA A 329 13.42 -1.92 7.31
C ALA A 329 14.76 -1.18 7.43
N GLU A 330 15.82 -1.79 6.92
CA GLU A 330 17.12 -1.11 6.85
C GLU A 330 17.08 0.05 5.85
N ALA A 331 17.87 1.09 6.13
CA ALA A 331 18.10 2.16 5.17
C ALA A 331 18.74 1.61 3.90
N GLY A 332 18.20 1.97 2.73
CA GLY A 332 18.71 1.49 1.46
C GLY A 332 17.79 1.80 0.28
N ASN A 333 18.27 1.48 -0.92
CA ASN A 333 17.49 1.55 -2.15
C ASN A 333 16.88 0.17 -2.46
N THR A 334 16.06 -0.34 -1.54
CA THR A 334 15.43 -1.66 -1.66
C THR A 334 13.94 -1.56 -1.36
N LEU A 335 13.13 -2.32 -2.09
CA LEU A 335 11.76 -2.61 -1.69
C LEU A 335 11.81 -3.58 -0.51
N ASN A 336 11.28 -3.18 0.65
CA ASN A 336 11.28 -4.01 1.85
C ASN A 336 9.94 -4.75 1.97
N ILE A 337 10.02 -6.08 2.07
CA ILE A 337 8.87 -6.97 2.19
C ILE A 337 9.00 -7.79 3.48
N PHE A 338 7.98 -7.78 4.32
CA PHE A 338 7.93 -8.52 5.58
C PHE A 338 7.03 -9.75 5.45
N PHE A 339 7.60 -10.92 5.69
CA PHE A 339 6.89 -12.19 5.62
C PHE A 339 6.28 -12.54 6.97
N VAL A 340 4.95 -12.45 7.03
CA VAL A 340 4.13 -12.67 8.24
C VAL A 340 3.30 -13.94 8.12
N SER A 341 2.82 -14.47 9.24
CA SER A 341 1.96 -15.67 9.23
C SER A 341 0.54 -15.38 8.78
N SER A 342 -0.02 -14.25 9.22
CA SER A 342 -1.38 -13.80 8.95
C SER A 342 -1.58 -12.34 9.31
N PHE A 343 -2.72 -11.79 8.93
CA PHE A 343 -3.21 -10.47 9.35
C PHE A 343 -4.45 -10.62 10.22
N GLN A 344 -4.56 -9.73 11.21
CA GLN A 344 -5.72 -9.62 12.08
C GLN A 344 -6.40 -8.28 11.78
N ALA A 345 -7.65 -8.33 11.34
CA ALA A 345 -8.45 -7.16 11.03
C ALA A 345 -9.92 -7.38 11.44
N THR A 346 -10.56 -6.33 11.89
CA THR A 346 -11.99 -6.29 12.15
C THR A 346 -12.78 -5.92 10.89
N GLY A 347 -14.02 -6.41 10.78
CA GLY A 347 -14.94 -6.01 9.71
C GLY A 347 -14.80 -6.73 8.37
N LEU A 348 -13.93 -7.75 8.26
CA LEU A 348 -13.87 -8.63 7.10
C LEU A 348 -15.09 -9.58 7.04
N ALA A 349 -15.53 -9.92 5.82
CA ALA A 349 -16.52 -10.98 5.62
C ALA A 349 -15.92 -12.36 5.95
N GLU A 350 -16.77 -13.34 6.31
CA GLU A 350 -16.36 -14.69 6.76
C GLU A 350 -15.44 -15.45 5.79
N ASN A 351 -15.39 -15.06 4.51
CA ASN A 351 -14.63 -15.72 3.45
C ASN A 351 -13.55 -14.81 2.81
N GLN A 352 -13.17 -13.74 3.49
CA GLN A 352 -12.15 -12.79 3.03
C GLN A 352 -10.97 -12.77 3.99
N LEU A 353 -9.78 -12.81 3.41
CA LEU A 353 -8.52 -12.73 4.13
C LEU A 353 -7.65 -11.66 3.49
N ILE A 354 -7.03 -10.84 4.32
CA ILE A 354 -5.96 -9.94 3.90
C ILE A 354 -4.73 -10.79 3.62
N VAL A 355 -4.13 -10.62 2.45
CA VAL A 355 -2.94 -11.37 2.04
C VAL A 355 -1.70 -10.49 1.90
N GLY A 356 -1.89 -9.19 1.73
CA GLY A 356 -0.83 -8.20 1.73
C GLY A 356 -1.36 -6.83 2.15
N ILE A 357 -0.44 -6.01 2.67
CA ILE A 357 -0.68 -4.61 3.00
C ILE A 357 0.62 -3.82 2.88
N ASP A 358 0.60 -2.72 2.14
CA ASP A 358 1.70 -1.79 2.06
C ASP A 358 1.65 -0.72 3.16
N GLY A 359 2.77 -0.04 3.41
CA GLY A 359 2.85 0.97 4.44
C GLY A 359 2.18 2.31 4.07
N THR A 360 2.14 2.64 2.78
CA THR A 360 1.55 3.87 2.21
C THR A 360 1.73 3.89 0.69
N ILE A 361 0.82 4.60 0.00
CA ILE A 361 0.79 4.72 -1.46
C ILE A 361 1.10 6.16 -1.91
N PRO A 362 2.14 6.35 -2.74
CA PRO A 362 3.33 5.50 -2.83
C PRO A 362 4.07 5.42 -1.49
N GLY A 363 4.96 4.44 -1.34
CA GLY A 363 5.83 4.30 -0.19
C GLY A 363 6.96 5.34 -0.17
N PRO A 364 7.62 5.58 0.98
CA PRO A 364 8.77 6.47 1.12
C PRO A 364 9.99 5.87 0.41
N SER A 365 9.97 6.00 -0.91
CA SER A 365 10.88 5.33 -1.83
C SER A 365 12.31 5.68 -1.50
N THR A 366 13.18 4.67 -1.39
CA THR A 366 14.62 4.79 -1.05
C THR A 366 14.92 5.21 0.40
N ILE A 367 13.88 5.31 1.24
CA ILE A 367 13.98 5.68 2.65
C ILE A 367 13.52 4.48 3.49
N GLY A 368 14.47 3.80 4.12
CA GLY A 368 14.21 2.72 5.08
C GLY A 368 14.04 3.23 6.51
N GLY A 369 13.42 2.41 7.36
CA GLY A 369 13.34 2.63 8.80
C GLY A 369 12.25 3.58 9.28
N THR A 370 11.33 3.98 8.40
CA THR A 370 10.12 4.73 8.77
C THR A 370 8.98 3.77 9.12
N ILE A 371 7.91 4.30 9.70
CA ILE A 371 6.65 3.57 9.94
C ILE A 371 5.96 3.04 8.68
N ALA A 372 6.37 3.48 7.50
CA ALA A 372 5.76 3.12 6.22
C ALA A 372 6.77 2.51 5.22
N SER A 373 7.97 2.13 5.69
CA SER A 373 9.10 1.73 4.83
C SER A 373 9.02 0.28 4.31
N GLY A 374 7.89 -0.15 3.75
CA GLY A 374 7.77 -1.42 3.06
C GLY A 374 6.33 -1.91 2.92
N ALA A 375 6.19 -3.21 2.71
CA ALA A 375 4.91 -3.92 2.75
C ALA A 375 5.04 -5.23 3.54
N ALA A 376 3.94 -5.73 4.08
CA ALA A 376 3.84 -7.05 4.68
C ALA A 376 3.04 -7.99 3.78
N VAL A 377 3.46 -9.25 3.69
CA VAL A 377 2.85 -10.29 2.87
C VAL A 377 2.77 -11.58 3.65
N THR A 378 1.62 -12.26 3.57
CA THR A 378 1.45 -13.56 4.23
C THR A 378 2.27 -14.66 3.57
N THR A 379 2.87 -15.53 4.38
CA THR A 379 3.52 -16.75 3.92
C THR A 379 2.61 -17.97 3.94
N HIS A 380 1.34 -17.81 4.33
CA HIS A 380 0.41 -18.92 4.56
C HIS A 380 0.37 -19.90 3.38
N ASP A 381 0.29 -19.37 2.16
CA ASP A 381 0.18 -20.19 0.95
C ASP A 381 1.52 -20.48 0.27
N LEU A 382 2.66 -19.95 0.76
CA LEU A 382 3.95 -20.01 0.05
C LEU A 382 4.33 -21.42 -0.44
N ARG A 383 3.96 -22.45 0.33
CA ARG A 383 4.30 -23.86 0.05
C ARG A 383 3.09 -24.71 -0.37
N PHE A 384 1.95 -24.08 -0.63
CA PHE A 384 0.76 -24.75 -1.10
C PHE A 384 0.89 -25.13 -2.59
N GLY A 385 0.17 -26.18 -3.00
CA GLY A 385 0.01 -26.50 -4.42
C GLY A 385 1.30 -26.75 -5.21
N SER A 386 2.36 -27.27 -4.58
CA SER A 386 3.69 -27.43 -5.21
C SER A 386 3.69 -28.23 -6.53
N ALA A 387 2.69 -29.09 -6.75
CA ALA A 387 2.47 -29.78 -8.02
C ALA A 387 2.23 -28.81 -9.20
N HIS A 388 1.68 -27.63 -8.94
CA HIS A 388 1.37 -26.59 -9.91
C HIS A 388 2.56 -25.64 -10.19
N CYS A 389 3.66 -25.78 -9.44
CA CYS A 389 4.84 -24.89 -9.53
C CYS A 389 5.80 -25.21 -10.70
N ASN A 390 5.27 -25.71 -11.81
CA ASN A 390 6.04 -26.10 -12.99
C ASN A 390 5.62 -25.29 -14.22
N GLY A 391 6.59 -24.78 -14.99
CA GLY A 391 6.30 -24.01 -16.22
C GLY A 391 6.04 -22.52 -15.95
N ASP A 392 5.12 -21.92 -16.69
CA ASP A 392 4.72 -20.51 -16.54
C ASP A 392 4.09 -20.25 -15.16
N PRO A 393 4.06 -18.99 -14.67
CA PRO A 393 3.40 -18.66 -13.40
C PRO A 393 1.95 -19.14 -13.34
N ASN A 394 1.56 -19.75 -12.21
CA ASN A 394 0.22 -20.26 -11.96
C ASN A 394 -0.17 -19.99 -10.50
N LEU A 395 -1.29 -19.31 -10.23
CA LEU A 395 -1.72 -18.98 -8.87
C LEU A 395 -2.17 -20.18 -8.02
N ASP A 396 -2.36 -21.37 -8.62
CA ASP A 396 -2.49 -22.63 -7.88
C ASP A 396 -1.15 -23.09 -7.27
N CYS A 397 -0.02 -22.52 -7.72
CA CYS A 397 1.28 -22.66 -7.07
C CYS A 397 1.42 -21.61 -5.99
N GLY A 398 1.58 -22.03 -4.74
CA GLY A 398 1.75 -21.18 -3.59
C GLY A 398 2.86 -20.13 -3.71
N ALA A 399 4.00 -20.53 -4.27
CA ALA A 399 5.12 -19.63 -4.49
C ALA A 399 4.84 -18.56 -5.55
N ASP A 400 4.05 -18.88 -6.57
CA ASP A 400 3.63 -17.91 -7.59
C ASP A 400 2.56 -16.96 -7.04
N LEU A 401 1.65 -17.48 -6.22
CA LEU A 401 0.67 -16.69 -5.49
C LEU A 401 1.36 -15.69 -4.56
N THR A 402 2.32 -16.11 -3.74
CA THR A 402 3.10 -15.19 -2.90
C THR A 402 3.84 -14.16 -3.76
N ALA A 403 4.42 -14.55 -4.89
CA ALA A 403 5.08 -13.61 -5.80
C ALA A 403 4.10 -12.58 -6.40
N TYR A 404 2.87 -12.99 -6.73
CA TYR A 404 1.81 -12.10 -7.19
C TYR A 404 1.45 -11.09 -6.11
N ILE A 405 1.22 -11.55 -4.87
CA ILE A 405 0.90 -10.68 -3.73
C ILE A 405 2.02 -9.67 -3.51
N ILE A 406 3.29 -10.11 -3.48
CA ILE A 406 4.44 -9.19 -3.40
C ILE A 406 4.40 -8.16 -4.53
N ALA A 407 4.14 -8.58 -5.76
CA ALA A 407 4.10 -7.67 -6.90
C ALA A 407 2.95 -6.65 -6.81
N HIS A 408 1.80 -7.05 -6.26
CA HIS A 408 0.67 -6.17 -6.00
C HIS A 408 1.01 -5.10 -4.95
N GLU A 409 1.51 -5.51 -3.77
CA GLU A 409 1.92 -4.58 -2.72
C GLU A 409 3.09 -3.68 -3.16
N ALA A 410 3.99 -4.23 -3.97
CA ALA A 410 5.04 -3.45 -4.60
C ALA A 410 4.48 -2.41 -5.59
N GLY A 411 3.41 -2.75 -6.32
CA GLY A 411 2.68 -1.82 -7.17
C GLY A 411 2.17 -0.61 -6.38
N HIS A 412 1.52 -0.86 -5.24
CA HIS A 412 1.09 0.17 -4.29
C HIS A 412 2.25 1.02 -3.78
N PHE A 413 3.30 0.37 -3.27
CA PHE A 413 4.50 1.06 -2.81
C PHE A 413 5.13 1.92 -3.91
N LEU A 414 5.03 1.51 -5.18
CA LEU A 414 5.57 2.23 -6.33
C LEU A 414 4.62 3.31 -6.90
N GLY A 415 3.39 3.41 -6.38
CA GLY A 415 2.44 4.50 -6.67
C GLY A 415 1.24 4.10 -7.52
N LEU A 416 0.94 2.81 -7.65
CA LEU A 416 -0.29 2.33 -8.29
C LEU A 416 -1.44 2.22 -7.29
N TYR A 417 -2.66 2.39 -7.79
CA TYR A 417 -3.91 2.21 -7.04
C TYR A 417 -4.67 1.01 -7.59
N HIS A 418 -5.72 0.58 -6.89
CA HIS A 418 -6.57 -0.44 -7.47
C HIS A 418 -7.24 0.09 -8.75
N VAL A 419 -7.21 -0.71 -9.82
CA VAL A 419 -7.93 -0.35 -11.07
C VAL A 419 -9.44 -0.23 -10.86
N THR A 420 -9.95 -0.92 -9.85
CA THR A 420 -11.31 -0.82 -9.37
C THR A 420 -11.30 -1.21 -7.90
N GLU A 421 -11.77 -0.31 -7.04
CA GLU A 421 -11.95 -0.59 -5.62
C GLU A 421 -13.11 -1.55 -5.37
N SER A 422 -13.16 -2.09 -4.15
CA SER A 422 -14.09 -3.18 -3.81
C SER A 422 -15.57 -2.91 -4.14
N GLY A 423 -16.08 -1.69 -3.93
CA GLY A 423 -17.47 -1.34 -4.25
C GLY A 423 -17.73 -0.97 -5.71
N GLY A 424 -16.69 -0.92 -6.55
CA GLY A 424 -16.80 -0.66 -7.98
C GLY A 424 -17.30 0.75 -8.32
N THR A 425 -17.06 1.74 -7.46
CA THR A 425 -17.38 3.15 -7.74
C THR A 425 -16.18 4.10 -7.73
N LEU A 426 -15.01 3.62 -7.30
CA LEU A 426 -13.71 4.28 -7.39
C LEU A 426 -12.76 3.48 -8.28
N PHE A 427 -11.96 4.20 -9.07
CA PHE A 427 -11.06 3.66 -10.10
C PHE A 427 -9.69 4.35 -9.99
N ASP A 428 -8.65 3.75 -10.57
CA ASP A 428 -7.32 4.36 -10.60
C ASP A 428 -7.29 5.59 -11.54
N PRO A 429 -6.30 6.49 -11.40
CA PRO A 429 -6.23 7.71 -12.20
C PRO A 429 -5.57 7.49 -13.58
N LEU A 430 -5.75 6.31 -14.17
CA LEU A 430 -5.18 5.93 -15.46
C LEU A 430 -6.33 5.54 -16.41
N ASP A 431 -6.25 5.95 -17.67
CA ASP A 431 -7.32 5.73 -18.67
C ASP A 431 -7.11 4.48 -19.53
N ASP A 432 -5.93 3.86 -19.45
CA ASP A 432 -5.61 2.61 -20.15
C ASP A 432 -5.86 1.35 -19.28
N SER A 433 -6.20 1.53 -18.01
CA SER A 433 -6.80 0.53 -17.13
C SER A 433 -8.32 0.51 -17.35
N ALA A 434 -8.85 -0.63 -17.75
CA ALA A 434 -10.28 -0.76 -17.96
C ALA A 434 -11.00 -0.86 -16.59
N PRO A 435 -11.95 0.03 -16.27
CA PRO A 435 -12.67 -0.02 -15.01
C PRO A 435 -13.71 -1.16 -15.00
N CYS A 436 -14.15 -1.54 -13.80
CA CYS A 436 -15.24 -2.48 -13.57
C CYS A 436 -16.38 -1.85 -12.74
N PRO A 437 -17.22 -0.97 -13.32
CA PRO A 437 -18.21 -0.24 -12.53
C PRO A 437 -19.30 -1.18 -11.99
N CYS A 438 -19.56 -1.16 -10.68
CA CYS A 438 -20.58 -2.01 -10.06
C CYS A 438 -21.98 -1.81 -10.67
N SER A 439 -22.32 -0.56 -11.02
CA SER A 439 -23.60 -0.20 -11.63
C SER A 439 -23.91 -0.95 -12.92
N THR A 440 -22.88 -1.43 -13.61
CA THR A 440 -22.97 -2.10 -14.92
C THR A 440 -22.52 -3.56 -14.85
N CYS A 441 -21.54 -3.88 -14.01
CA CYS A 441 -20.79 -5.13 -14.09
C CYS A 441 -21.16 -6.18 -13.03
N LYS A 442 -21.85 -5.78 -11.97
CA LYS A 442 -22.34 -6.73 -10.97
C LYS A 442 -23.27 -7.77 -11.60
N ALA A 443 -23.29 -8.98 -11.05
CA ALA A 443 -24.21 -10.02 -11.48
C ALA A 443 -25.68 -9.58 -11.27
N ALA A 444 -26.59 -10.02 -12.14
CA ALA A 444 -28.01 -9.70 -12.01
C ALA A 444 -28.66 -10.22 -10.70
N SER A 445 -28.03 -11.19 -10.04
CA SER A 445 -28.42 -11.73 -8.75
C SER A 445 -27.81 -11.00 -7.53
N ALA A 446 -26.89 -10.06 -7.77
CA ALA A 446 -26.25 -9.26 -6.74
C ALA A 446 -27.24 -8.28 -6.09
N THR A 447 -26.88 -7.76 -4.91
CA THR A 447 -27.67 -6.71 -4.26
C THR A 447 -27.65 -5.42 -5.08
N ASP A 448 -28.66 -4.56 -4.88
CA ASP A 448 -28.73 -3.27 -5.58
C ASP A 448 -27.81 -2.17 -5.05
N ARG A 449 -26.93 -2.49 -4.11
CA ARG A 449 -26.11 -1.52 -3.38
C ARG A 449 -24.68 -1.54 -3.88
N CYS A 450 -24.42 -0.69 -4.86
CA CYS A 450 -23.06 -0.28 -5.21
C CYS A 450 -22.69 0.92 -4.34
N SER A 451 -21.63 0.79 -3.55
CA SER A 451 -21.12 1.89 -2.73
C SER A 451 -19.71 1.59 -2.28
N ASP A 452 -18.92 2.64 -2.23
CA ASP A 452 -17.68 2.70 -1.48
C ASP A 452 -17.96 3.42 -0.14
N ALA A 453 -18.93 2.93 0.65
CA ALA A 453 -19.07 3.48 2.00
C ALA A 453 -17.75 3.22 2.73
N ILE A 454 -17.15 4.25 3.32
CA ILE A 454 -15.87 4.12 4.04
C ILE A 454 -16.11 4.49 5.52
N PRO A 455 -15.82 3.57 6.47
CA PRO A 455 -15.45 2.17 6.23
C PRO A 455 -16.63 1.38 5.62
N PRO A 456 -16.37 0.33 4.81
CA PRO A 456 -17.44 -0.55 4.34
C PRO A 456 -18.17 -1.05 5.57
N PRO A 457 -19.50 -0.89 5.67
CA PRO A 457 -20.21 -1.32 6.84
C PRO A 457 -19.95 -2.82 7.01
N ALA A 458 -19.58 -3.24 8.23
CA ALA A 458 -19.40 -4.65 8.62
C ALA A 458 -20.64 -5.54 8.35
N THR A 459 -21.73 -4.93 7.90
CA THR A 459 -22.90 -5.60 7.38
C THR A 459 -22.71 -5.83 5.88
N ASN A 460 -22.58 -7.10 5.51
CA ASN A 460 -22.74 -7.78 4.21
C ASN A 460 -23.89 -7.30 3.27
N THR A 461 -24.15 -5.99 3.19
CA THR A 461 -25.29 -5.42 2.48
C THR A 461 -24.86 -4.71 1.19
N GLU A 462 -23.58 -4.40 1.02
CA GLU A 462 -22.99 -3.77 -0.17
C GLU A 462 -22.37 -4.84 -1.07
N HIS A 463 -22.48 -4.66 -2.39
CA HIS A 463 -21.92 -5.59 -3.36
C HIS A 463 -20.44 -5.31 -3.57
N GLN A 464 -19.62 -6.35 -3.48
CA GLN A 464 -18.19 -6.27 -3.75
C GLN A 464 -17.87 -6.89 -5.11
N MET A 465 -17.07 -6.19 -5.91
CA MET A 465 -16.75 -6.58 -7.27
C MET A 465 -15.83 -7.78 -7.33
N THR A 466 -16.28 -8.86 -7.95
CA THR A 466 -15.48 -10.08 -8.09
C THR A 466 -14.62 -10.06 -9.35
N VAL A 467 -13.56 -10.85 -9.37
CA VAL A 467 -12.72 -11.04 -10.57
C VAL A 467 -13.56 -11.57 -11.75
N THR A 468 -14.52 -12.45 -11.49
CA THR A 468 -15.39 -13.01 -12.54
C THR A 468 -16.26 -11.93 -13.19
N GLU A 469 -16.86 -11.05 -12.38
CA GLU A 469 -17.63 -9.91 -12.88
C GLU A 469 -16.74 -8.97 -13.71
N CYS A 470 -15.53 -8.73 -13.23
CA CYS A 470 -14.54 -7.84 -13.84
C CYS A 470 -13.68 -8.49 -14.91
N THR A 471 -14.08 -9.66 -15.40
CA THR A 471 -13.52 -10.31 -16.60
C THR A 471 -14.61 -10.77 -17.56
N ALA A 472 -15.89 -10.48 -17.25
CA ALA A 472 -17.03 -11.00 -17.99
C ALA A 472 -17.18 -10.41 -19.40
N SER A 473 -16.65 -9.20 -19.66
CA SER A 473 -16.76 -8.55 -20.98
C SER A 473 -15.75 -7.41 -21.15
N THR A 474 -15.70 -6.82 -22.34
CA THR A 474 -14.85 -5.64 -22.59
C THR A 474 -15.27 -4.40 -21.79
N SER A 475 -16.54 -4.29 -21.39
CA SER A 475 -17.05 -3.20 -20.56
C SER A 475 -17.00 -3.51 -19.06
N CYS A 476 -16.64 -4.74 -18.70
CA CYS A 476 -16.49 -5.23 -17.33
C CYS A 476 -15.18 -5.99 -17.26
N SER A 477 -14.10 -5.22 -17.27
CA SER A 477 -12.72 -5.66 -17.37
C SER A 477 -11.94 -5.15 -16.16
N GLY A 478 -10.65 -5.45 -16.08
CA GLY A 478 -9.78 -5.02 -14.97
C GLY A 478 -9.51 -6.11 -13.93
N GLY A 479 -10.35 -7.13 -13.81
CA GLY A 479 -10.14 -8.25 -12.87
C GLY A 479 -8.86 -9.06 -13.12
N ALA A 480 -8.33 -9.00 -14.34
CA ALA A 480 -7.05 -9.61 -14.71
C ALA A 480 -5.81 -8.75 -14.45
N ASN A 481 -6.00 -7.47 -14.10
CA ASN A 481 -4.91 -6.56 -13.79
C ASN A 481 -4.19 -6.98 -12.51
N LEU A 482 -2.89 -6.69 -12.40
CA LEU A 482 -2.14 -6.93 -11.17
C LEU A 482 -2.75 -6.16 -9.98
N MET A 483 -3.26 -4.96 -10.22
CA MET A 483 -3.80 -4.06 -9.20
C MET A 483 -5.32 -4.20 -9.03
N PHE A 484 -5.90 -5.39 -9.23
CA PHE A 484 -7.29 -5.61 -8.84
C PHE A 484 -7.35 -6.02 -7.37
N TRP A 485 -8.30 -5.46 -6.60
CA TRP A 485 -8.35 -5.57 -5.13
C TRP A 485 -8.58 -6.99 -4.58
N LEU A 486 -9.13 -7.88 -5.42
CA LEU A 486 -9.45 -9.25 -5.05
C LEU A 486 -8.61 -10.23 -5.87
N LEU A 487 -7.94 -11.14 -5.20
CA LEU A 487 -7.19 -12.21 -5.84
C LEU A 487 -8.09 -13.42 -6.10
N ASP A 488 -8.03 -13.94 -7.32
CA ASP A 488 -8.66 -15.19 -7.74
C ASP A 488 -7.73 -16.00 -8.66
N SER A 489 -7.58 -17.29 -8.37
CA SER A 489 -6.67 -18.19 -9.08
C SER A 489 -6.92 -18.33 -10.59
N GLN A 490 -8.14 -18.05 -11.07
CA GLN A 490 -8.52 -18.24 -12.47
C GLN A 490 -8.50 -16.94 -13.29
N GLY A 491 -8.78 -15.80 -12.65
CA GLY A 491 -8.90 -14.53 -13.36
C GLY A 491 -7.78 -13.53 -13.11
N SER A 492 -7.00 -13.66 -12.03
CA SER A 492 -5.88 -12.76 -11.72
C SER A 492 -4.65 -13.12 -12.57
N LEU A 493 -4.41 -12.38 -13.65
CA LEU A 493 -3.33 -12.68 -14.62
C LEU A 493 -2.06 -11.84 -14.44
N GLY A 494 -2.09 -10.84 -13.55
CA GLY A 494 -0.93 -10.00 -13.23
C GLY A 494 -0.59 -9.03 -14.35
N ILE A 495 -1.60 -8.60 -15.12
CA ILE A 495 -1.42 -7.69 -16.25
C ILE A 495 -1.16 -6.27 -15.74
N LEU A 496 -0.17 -5.59 -16.31
CA LEU A 496 0.07 -4.16 -16.11
C LEU A 496 -0.11 -3.41 -17.43
N THR A 497 -0.85 -2.30 -17.40
CA THR A 497 -1.06 -1.43 -18.55
C THR A 497 0.19 -0.60 -18.86
N PRO A 498 0.37 -0.11 -20.10
CA PRO A 498 1.51 0.77 -20.44
C PRO A 498 1.71 1.95 -19.48
N GLN A 499 0.63 2.60 -19.02
CA GLN A 499 0.72 3.70 -18.07
C GLN A 499 1.08 3.24 -16.66
N GLN A 500 0.51 2.13 -16.15
CA GLN A 500 0.94 1.56 -14.86
C GLN A 500 2.44 1.23 -14.87
N GLN A 501 2.93 0.66 -15.97
CA GLN A 501 4.37 0.38 -16.13
C GLN A 501 5.20 1.68 -16.15
N ALA A 502 4.69 2.76 -16.75
CA ALA A 502 5.35 4.06 -16.74
C ALA A 502 5.40 4.67 -15.34
N VAL A 503 4.33 4.57 -14.54
CA VAL A 503 4.31 5.02 -13.13
C VAL A 503 5.34 4.24 -12.30
N ILE A 504 5.36 2.91 -12.42
CA ILE A 504 6.39 2.07 -11.77
C ILE A 504 7.80 2.54 -12.13
N ARG A 505 8.08 2.76 -13.41
CA ARG A 505 9.41 3.22 -13.86
C ARG A 505 9.67 4.69 -13.57
N ALA A 506 8.66 5.50 -13.26
CA ALA A 506 8.85 6.87 -12.79
C ALA A 506 9.27 6.91 -11.31
N ASN A 507 8.95 5.89 -10.52
CA ASN A 507 9.29 5.86 -9.10
C ASN A 507 10.84 5.88 -8.87
N PRO A 508 11.36 6.69 -7.91
CA PRO A 508 12.79 6.75 -7.60
C PRO A 508 13.41 5.45 -7.09
N LEU A 509 12.64 4.51 -6.54
CA LEU A 509 13.17 3.22 -6.08
C LEU A 509 13.69 2.36 -7.23
N VAL A 510 13.07 2.48 -8.40
CA VAL A 510 13.52 1.83 -9.64
C VAL A 510 14.68 2.63 -10.22
N GLN A 511 15.82 2.00 -10.55
CA GLN A 511 17.03 2.70 -11.03
C GLN A 511 17.39 2.45 -12.48
#